data_AF-A0A1S0TE70-F1
#
_entry.id   AF-A0A1S0TE70-F1
#
_cell.length_a   1.000
_cell.length_b   1.000
_cell.length_c   1.000
_cell.angle_alpha   90.00
_cell.angle_beta   90.00
_cell.angle_gamma   90.00
#
_symmetry.space_group_name_H-M   'P 1'
#
loop_
_entity.id
_entity.type
_entity.pdbx_description
1 polymer ?
#
loop_
_entity_poly.entity_id
_entity_poly.type
_entity_poly.pdbx_seq_one_letter_code
_entity_poly.pdbx_strand_id
1 'polypeptide(L)' 'MFLSTILFIVLPLLLYAIYELLGRKLTIGEIDRKAVLITGCGSGFGRDLVKRCLQNGLTVFAGCQFKS' A
#
# COMPACT_ATOMS: atom_id res chain seq x y z
N MET A 1 -42.56 -3.83 5.58
CA MET A 1 -41.61 -4.96 5.65
C MET A 1 -40.52 -4.84 4.59
N PHE A 2 -40.85 -4.83 3.29
CA PHE A 2 -39.85 -4.77 2.20
C PHE A 2 -38.89 -3.57 2.25
N LEU A 3 -39.37 -2.36 2.56
CA LEU A 3 -38.53 -1.15 2.61
C LEU A 3 -37.46 -1.25 3.72
N SER A 4 -37.81 -1.82 4.87
CA SER A 4 -36.89 -2.04 5.98
C SER A 4 -35.82 -3.08 5.61
N THR A 5 -36.23 -4.19 4.99
CA THR A 5 -35.29 -5.22 4.52
C THR A 5 -34.30 -4.69 3.48
N ILE A 6 -34.77 -3.87 2.54
CA ILE A 6 -33.89 -3.21 1.56
C ILE A 6 -32.89 -2.29 2.26
N LEU A 7 -33.34 -1.50 3.23
CA LEU A 7 -32.46 -0.61 4.00
C LEU A 7 -31.37 -1.38 4.75
N PHE A 8 -31.73 -2.48 5.41
CA PHE A 8 -30.79 -3.33 6.14
C PHE A 8 -29.74 -4.02 5.24
N ILE A 9 -29.99 -4.17 3.95
CA ILE A 9 -29.04 -4.75 2.98
C ILE A 9 -28.21 -3.66 2.31
N VAL A 10 -28.85 -2.59 1.85
CA VAL A 10 -28.18 -1.52 1.10
C VAL A 10 -27.23 -0.74 2.01
N LEU A 11 -27.63 -0.44 3.26
CA LEU A 11 -26.81 0.34 4.19
C LEU A 11 -25.44 -0.30 4.47
N PRO A 12 -25.32 -1.58 4.86
CA PRO A 12 -24.01 -2.22 5.08
C PRO A 12 -23.20 -2.36 3.78
N LEU A 13 -23.84 -2.57 2.63
CA LEU A 13 -23.15 -2.59 1.33
C LEU A 13 -22.52 -1.23 1.01
N LEU A 14 -23.26 -0.15 1.24
CA LEU A 14 -22.79 1.22 1.05
C LEU A 14 -21.64 1.54 2.01
N LEU A 15 -21.78 1.16 3.29
CA LEU A 15 -20.72 1.31 4.28
C LEU A 15 -19.47 0.52 3.89
N TYR A 16 -19.61 -0.73 3.44
CA TYR A 16 -18.48 -1.53 2.98
C TYR A 16 -17.77 -0.91 1.78
N ALA A 17 -18.53 -0.42 0.78
CA ALA A 17 -17.97 0.26 -0.38
C ALA A 17 -17.23 1.55 0.01
N ILE A 18 -17.77 2.33 0.96
CA ILE A 18 -17.11 3.52 1.52
C ILE A 18 -15.83 3.12 2.27
N TYR A 19 -15.87 2.06 3.09
CA TYR A 19 -14.70 1.55 3.81
C TYR A 19 -13.60 1.07 2.85
N GLU A 20 -13.94 0.40 1.76
CA GLU A 20 -12.99 0.03 0.70
C GLU A 20 -12.43 1.27 -0.02
N LEU A 21 -13.26 2.28 -0.30
CA LEU A 21 -12.81 3.52 -0.92
C LEU A 21 -11.87 4.34 -0.02
N LEU A 22 -12.19 4.44 1.28
CA LEU A 22 -11.38 5.18 2.26
C LEU A 22 -10.15 4.38 2.72
N GLY A 23 -10.28 3.06 2.84
CA GLY A 23 -9.20 2.14 3.16
C GLY A 23 -8.23 1.92 2.01
N ARG A 24 -8.60 2.35 0.79
CA ARG A 24 -7.73 2.31 -0.38
C ARG A 24 -6.59 3.32 -0.23
N LYS A 25 -5.48 2.74 0.24
CA LYS A 25 -4.12 3.23 0.25
C LYS A 25 -3.88 4.30 1.31
N LEU A 26 -3.20 3.88 2.38
CA LEU A 26 -2.24 4.73 3.09
C LEU A 26 -1.16 5.15 2.09
N THR A 27 -1.51 6.09 1.21
CA THR A 27 -0.56 6.70 0.29
C THR A 27 0.35 7.59 1.10
N ILE A 28 1.65 7.35 0.96
CA ILE A 28 2.63 8.30 1.44
C ILE A 28 2.54 9.48 0.48
N GLY A 29 1.99 10.61 0.94
CA GLY A 29 2.00 11.85 0.16
C GLY A 29 3.42 12.32 -0.13
N GLU A 30 3.61 12.97 -1.28
CA GLU A 30 4.91 13.47 -1.76
C GLU A 30 6.02 12.40 -1.73
N ILE A 31 5.70 11.18 -2.17
CA ILE A 31 6.63 10.05 -2.13
C ILE A 31 7.90 10.32 -2.95
N ASP A 32 7.80 11.13 -4.01
CA ASP A 32 8.89 11.61 -4.86
C ASP A 32 9.89 12.52 -4.13
N ARG A 33 9.46 13.17 -3.03
CA ARG A 33 10.31 14.05 -2.20
C ARG A 33 10.89 13.35 -0.99
N LYS A 34 10.70 12.03 -0.88
CA LYS A 34 11.15 11.22 0.25
C LYS A 34 12.22 10.23 -0.19
N ALA A 35 12.97 9.74 0.79
CA ALA A 35 13.92 8.68 0.59
C ALA A 35 13.76 7.58 1.65
N VAL A 36 14.10 6.35 1.29
CA VAL A 36 14.10 5.19 2.18
C VAL A 36 15.42 4.42 2.06
N LEU A 37 15.94 3.93 3.19
CA LEU A 37 17.04 2.96 3.24
C LEU A 37 16.45 1.56 3.42
N ILE A 38 16.72 0.65 2.48
CA ILE A 38 16.29 -0.74 2.54
C ILE A 38 17.51 -1.63 2.72
N THR A 39 17.65 -2.24 3.89
CA THR A 39 18.69 -3.25 4.19
C THR A 39 18.22 -4.66 3.84
N GLY A 40 19.14 -5.59 3.62
CA GLY A 40 18.79 -7.00 3.34
C GLY A 40 18.11 -7.21 1.99
N CYS A 41 18.34 -6.31 1.03
CA CYS A 41 17.62 -6.30 -0.26
C CYS A 41 18.26 -7.15 -1.37
N GLY A 42 19.24 -8.02 -1.04
CA GLY A 42 19.95 -8.84 -2.03
C GLY A 42 19.06 -9.88 -2.73
N SER A 43 17.97 -10.30 -2.08
CA SER A 43 17.03 -11.30 -2.60
C SER A 43 15.64 -11.19 -1.96
N GLY A 44 14.68 -11.98 -2.46
CA GLY A 44 13.34 -12.12 -1.88
C GLY A 44 12.60 -10.80 -1.71
N PHE A 45 11.89 -10.67 -0.59
CA PHE A 45 11.03 -9.51 -0.29
C PHE A 45 11.76 -8.17 -0.37
N GLY A 46 12.97 -8.07 0.20
CA GLY A 46 13.72 -6.81 0.20
C GLY A 46 14.03 -6.32 -1.22
N ARG A 47 14.34 -7.24 -2.15
CA ARG A 47 14.55 -6.91 -3.57
C ARG A 47 13.27 -6.42 -4.23
N ASP A 48 12.14 -7.07 -3.96
CA ASP A 48 10.86 -6.71 -4.56
C ASP A 48 10.30 -5.40 -3.97
N LEU A 49 10.58 -5.12 -2.70
CA LEU A 49 10.28 -3.85 -2.05
C LEU A 49 11.06 -2.70 -2.69
N VAL A 50 12.37 -2.86 -2.93
CA VAL A 50 13.17 -1.85 -3.66
C VAL A 50 12.55 -1.54 -5.01
N LYS A 51 12.22 -2.58 -5.80
CA LYS A 51 11.58 -2.41 -7.11
C LYS A 51 10.26 -1.66 -7.01
N ARG A 52 9.41 -2.04 -6.05
CA ARG A 52 8.11 -1.39 -5.84
C ARG A 52 8.28 0.08 -5.45
N CYS A 53 9.19 0.41 -4.54
CA CYS A 53 9.45 1.79 -4.14
C CYS A 53 9.95 2.64 -5.30
N LEU A 54 10.92 2.14 -6.08
CA LEU A 54 11.42 2.83 -7.28
C LEU A 54 10.32 3.04 -8.33
N GLN A 55 9.48 2.02 -8.58
CA GLN A 55 8.33 2.13 -9.51
C GLN A 55 7.31 3.19 -9.09
N ASN A 56 7.20 3.49 -7.80
CA ASN A 56 6.31 4.54 -7.28
C ASN A 56 7.02 5.90 -7.13
N GLY A 57 8.27 6.04 -7.62
CA GLY A 57 9.00 7.31 -7.61
C GLY A 57 9.72 7.65 -6.30
N LEU A 58 9.74 6.74 -5.32
CA LEU A 58 10.46 6.94 -4.05
C LEU A 58 11.98 6.83 -4.29
N THR A 59 12.77 7.74 -3.73
CA THR A 59 14.23 7.58 -3.72
C THR A 59 14.62 6.42 -2.79
N VAL A 60 15.40 5.46 -3.28
CA VAL A 60 15.77 4.26 -2.50
C VAL A 60 17.28 4.12 -2.38
N PHE A 61 17.78 4.03 -1.16
CA PHE A 61 19.13 3.57 -0.85
C PHE A 61 19.07 2.08 -0.54
N ALA A 62 19.70 1.25 -1.36
CA ALA A 62 19.66 -0.21 -1.23
C ALA A 62 20.96 -0.71 -0.59
N GLY A 63 20.85 -1.40 0.55
CA GLY A 63 21.97 -2.00 1.27
C GLY A 63 21.81 -3.51 1.38
N CYS A 64 22.82 -4.27 0.96
CA CYS A 64 22.85 -5.72 1.19
C CYS A 64 24.27 -6.17 1.55
N GLN A 65 24.36 -7.29 2.25
CA GLN A 65 25.65 -7.88 2.58
C GLN A 65 26.37 -8.30 1.30
N PHE A 66 27.59 -7.82 1.11
CA PHE A 66 28.51 -8.36 0.12
C PHE A 66 29.33 -9.45 0.82
N LYS A 67 29.22 -10.70 0.35
CA LYS A 67 30.15 -11.76 0.78
C LYS A 67 31.36 -11.71 -0.14
N SER A 68 32.51 -11.35 0.44
CA SER A 68 33.83 -11.56 -0.15
C SER A 68 34.24 -13.03 -0.05
#